data_AF-X1EUC3-F1
#
_entry.id   AF-X1EUC3-F1
#
_cell.length_a   1.000
_cell.length_b   1.000
_cell.length_c   1.000
_cell.angle_alpha   90.00
_cell.angle_beta   90.00
_cell.angle_gamma   90.00
#
_symmetry.space_group_name_H-M   'P 1'
#
loop_
_entity.id
_entity.type
_entity.pdbx_description
1 polymer ?
#
loop_
_entity_poly.entity_id
_entity_poly.type
_entity_poly.pdbx_seq_one_letter_code
_entity_poly.pdbx_strand_id
1 'polypeptide(L)' 'MAGSNQPTEQETEHLAQNYHFHPLDLDDCLSRIQRPKIDEYKDYLFLVFHFPVFNKLARTTTASQLSVFIG' A
#
# COMPACT_ATOMS: atom_id res chain seq x y z
N MET A 1 19.55 4.21 -6.74
CA MET A 1 18.94 4.39 -5.42
C MET A 1 17.46 4.68 -5.68
N ALA A 2 16.60 3.66 -5.75
CA ALA A 2 15.16 3.92 -5.82
C ALA A 2 14.76 4.53 -4.47
N GLY A 3 14.17 5.72 -4.47
CA GLY A 3 13.67 6.35 -3.25
C GLY A 3 12.76 5.35 -2.54
N SER A 4 13.02 5.11 -1.25
CA SER A 4 12.19 4.26 -0.42
C SER A 4 10.86 4.97 -0.17
N ASN A 5 9.96 4.96 -1.14
CA ASN A 5 8.58 5.44 -0.98
C ASN A 5 7.73 4.34 -0.33
N GLN A 6 8.21 3.82 0.80
CA GLN A 6 7.51 2.85 1.62
C GLN A 6 6.64 3.63 2.62
N PRO A 7 5.37 3.23 2.82
CA PRO A 7 4.54 3.81 3.86
C PRO A 7 5.22 3.74 5.22
N THR A 8 5.13 4.83 5.96
CA THR A 8 5.68 4.95 7.31
C THR A 8 4.57 4.94 8.36
N GLU A 9 4.92 4.57 9.59
CA GLU A 9 3.98 4.61 10.72
C GLU A 9 3.34 6.00 10.88
N GLN A 10 4.15 7.06 10.71
CA GLN A 10 3.67 8.45 10.78
C GLN A 10 2.62 8.79 9.71
N GLU A 11 2.80 8.30 8.49
CA GLU A 11 1.82 8.48 7.41
C GLU A 11 0.53 7.70 7.71
N THR A 12 0.64 6.46 8.20
CA THR A 12 -0.55 5.67 8.56
C THR A 12 -1.29 6.22 9.77
N GLU A 13 -0.59 6.78 10.76
CA GLU A 13 -1.19 7.48 11.89
C GLU A 13 -1.93 8.74 11.43
N HIS A 14 -1.34 9.50 10.51
CA HIS A 14 -2.02 10.64 9.91
C HIS A 14 -3.31 10.22 9.22
N LEU A 15 -3.31 9.11 8.47
CA LEU A 15 -4.55 8.58 7.87
C LEU A 15 -5.57 8.16 8.93
N ALA A 16 -5.14 7.47 9.99
CA ALA A 16 -6.00 7.05 11.10
C ALA A 16 -6.68 8.22 11.82
N GLN A 17 -5.99 9.36 11.93
CA GLN A 17 -6.51 10.56 12.60
C GLN A 17 -7.50 11.34 11.74
N ASN A 18 -7.38 11.28 10.42
CA ASN A 18 -8.17 12.12 9.51
C ASN A 18 -9.29 11.36 8.78
N TYR A 19 -9.21 10.03 8.73
CA TYR A 19 -10.17 9.17 8.03
C TYR A 19 -10.58 7.99 8.92
N HIS A 20 -11.80 7.49 8.72
CA HIS A 20 -12.32 6.32 9.44
C HIS A 20 -11.99 5.01 8.71
N PHE A 21 -10.73 4.84 8.30
CA PHE A 21 -10.29 3.59 7.69
C PHE A 21 -10.20 2.48 8.74
N HIS A 22 -10.46 1.25 8.30
CA HIS A 22 -10.35 0.07 9.14
C HIS A 22 -8.89 -0.12 9.58
N PRO A 23 -8.60 -0.36 10.88
CA PRO A 23 -7.23 -0.46 11.37
C PRO A 23 -6.38 -1.51 10.64
N LEU A 24 -6.97 -2.64 10.25
CA LEU A 24 -6.26 -3.67 9.48
C LEU A 24 -5.81 -3.21 8.09
N ASP A 25 -6.54 -2.27 7.45
CA ASP A 25 -6.14 -1.75 6.14
C ASP A 25 -4.91 -0.83 6.27
N LEU A 26 -4.80 -0.12 7.39
CA LEU A 26 -3.63 0.70 7.73
C LEU A 26 -2.42 -0.17 8.06
N ASP A 27 -2.61 -1.24 8.85
CA ASP A 27 -1.57 -2.24 9.12
C ASP A 27 -1.06 -2.89 7.82
N ASP A 28 -1.97 -3.14 6.88
CA ASP A 28 -1.63 -3.69 5.56
C ASP A 28 -0.77 -2.75 4.71
N CYS A 29 -0.84 -1.43 4.92
CA CYS A 29 0.04 -0.47 4.25
C CYS A 29 1.49 -0.59 4.73
N LEU A 30 1.72 -1.00 5.98
CA LEU A 30 3.06 -1.20 6.55
C LEU A 30 3.62 -2.59 6.27
N SER A 31 2.74 -3.54 5.92
CA SER A 31 3.14 -4.91 5.61
C SER A 31 3.81 -5.02 4.23
N ARG A 32 5.00 -5.66 4.21
CA ARG A 32 5.76 -5.90 2.97
C ARG A 32 5.20 -7.03 2.12
N ILE A 33 4.31 -7.86 2.66
CA ILE A 33 3.79 -9.06 2.00
C ILE A 33 2.29 -9.13 2.25
N GLN A 34 1.50 -8.40 1.46
CA GLN A 34 0.05 -8.61 1.38
C GLN A 34 -0.36 -9.24 0.07
N ARG A 35 -1.40 -10.08 0.09
CA ARG A 35 -1.96 -10.64 -1.15
C ARG A 35 -2.79 -9.55 -1.84
N PRO A 36 -2.80 -9.50 -3.19
CA PRO A 36 -3.71 -8.62 -3.89
C PRO A 36 -5.15 -8.85 -3.47
N LYS A 37 -5.87 -7.78 -3.16
CA LYS A 37 -7.26 -7.84 -2.67
C LYS A 37 -8.01 -6.55 -2.98
N ILE A 38 -9.34 -6.65 -2.85
CA ILE A 38 -10.27 -5.53 -2.86
C ILE A 38 -11.21 -5.77 -1.67
N ASP A 39 -11.17 -4.88 -0.70
CA ASP A 39 -12.06 -4.88 0.44
C ASP A 39 -13.05 -3.71 0.28
N GLU A 40 -14.34 -4.02 0.37
CA GLU A 40 -15.42 -3.05 0.24
C GLU A 40 -15.97 -2.69 1.61
N TYR A 41 -15.93 -1.40 1.93
CA TYR A 41 -16.56 -0.83 3.11
C TYR A 41 -17.66 0.12 2.66
N LYS A 42 -18.50 0.54 3.61
CA LYS A 42 -19.65 1.41 3.33
C LYS A 42 -19.24 2.73 2.65
N ASP A 43 -18.11 3.30 3.07
CA ASP A 43 -17.70 4.66 2.70
C ASP A 43 -16.43 4.69 1.81
N TYR A 44 -15.77 3.55 1.57
CA TYR A 44 -14.57 3.48 0.72
C TYR A 44 -14.26 2.04 0.26
N LEU A 45 -13.42 1.92 -0.76
CA LEU A 45 -12.76 0.69 -1.19
C LEU A 45 -11.29 0.70 -0.78
N PHE A 46 -10.78 -0.42 -0.29
CA PHE A 46 -9.35 -0.64 -0.08
C PHE A 46 -8.81 -1.68 -1.06
N LEU A 47 -7.74 -1.34 -1.77
CA LEU A 47 -7.14 -2.21 -2.79
C LEU A 47 -5.66 -2.41 -2.52
N VAL A 48 -5.19 -3.64 -2.68
CA VAL A 48 -3.76 -3.97 -2.71
C VAL A 48 -3.41 -4.51 -4.09
N PHE A 49 -2.50 -3.84 -4.79
CA PHE A 49 -2.00 -4.25 -6.10
C PHE A 49 -0.56 -4.74 -6.01
N HIS A 50 -0.22 -5.70 -6.86
CA HIS A 50 1.16 -6.11 -7.12
C HIS A 50 1.51 -5.88 -8.58
N PHE A 51 2.64 -5.24 -8.85
CA PHE A 51 3.10 -5.01 -10.22
C PHE A 51 4.63 -5.11 -10.33
N PRO A 52 5.14 -5.55 -11.50
CA PRO A 52 6.56 -5.64 -11.74
C PRO A 52 7.18 -4.26 -11.95
N VAL A 53 8.27 -3.99 -11.27
CA VAL A 53 9.14 -2.82 -11.51
C VAL A 53 10.45 -3.32 -12.11
N PHE A 54 10.76 -2.88 -13.33
CA PHE A 54 11.97 -3.29 -14.03
C PHE A 54 13.14 -2.34 -13.72
N ASN A 55 14.21 -2.88 -13.16
CA ASN A 55 15.47 -2.17 -12.97
C ASN A 55 16.37 -2.36 -14.20
N LYS A 56 16.49 -1.32 -15.02
CA LYS A 56 17.29 -1.34 -16.26
C LYS A 56 18.78 -1.59 -16.03
N LEU A 57 19.36 -1.06 -14.95
CA LEU A 57 20.79 -1.19 -14.66
C LEU A 57 21.14 -2.60 -14.18
N ALA A 58 20.34 -3.12 -13.25
CA ALA A 58 20.53 -4.48 -12.72
C ALA A 58 20.00 -5.56 -13.67
N ARG A 59 19.21 -5.19 -14.69
CA ARG A 59 18.50 -6.10 -15.61
C ARG A 59 17.61 -7.12 -14.88
N THR A 60 17.02 -6.70 -13.78
CA THR A 60 16.15 -7.53 -12.94
C THR A 60 14.76 -6.90 -12.79
N THR A 61 13.77 -7.75 -12.54
CA THR A 61 12.41 -7.34 -12.20
C THR A 61 12.15 -7.62 -10.73
N THR A 62 11.66 -6.63 -10.00
CA THR A 62 11.23 -6.79 -8.60
C THR A 62 9.73 -6.55 -8.49
N ALA A 63 9.06 -7.29 -7.60
CA ALA A 63 7.67 -7.00 -7.27
C ALA A 63 7.58 -5.67 -6.49
N SER A 64 6.54 -4.89 -6.76
CA SER A 64 6.16 -3.71 -6.00
C SER A 64 4.70 -3.83 -5.60
N GLN A 65 4.36 -3.26 -4.45
CA GLN A 65 3.01 -3.22 -3.90
C GLN A 65 2.50 -1.78 -3.89
N LEU A 66 1.23 -1.59 -4.23
CA LEU A 66 0.52 -0.33 -4.08
C LEU A 66 -0.78 -0.58 -3.31
N SER A 67 -0.94 0.13 -2.19
CA SER A 67 -2.18 0.18 -1.42
C SER A 67 -2.97 1.43 -1.80
N VAL A 68 -4.27 1.31 -2.03
CA VAL A 68 -5.13 2.41 -2.49
C VAL A 68 -6.42 2.45 -1.68
N PHE A 69 -6.78 3.62 -1.19
CA PHE A 69 -8.10 3.94 -0.64
C PHE A 69 -8.88 4.77 -1.68
N ILE A 70 -10.14 4.41 -1.97
CA ILE A 70 -11.01 5.13 -2.93
C ILE A 70 -12.37 5.39 -2.28
N GLY A 71 -12.77 6.66 -2.16
CA GLY A 71 -14.04 7.09 -1.54
C GLY A 71 -14.12 8.60 -1.41
#